data_AF-A0A6I3GJQ4-F1
#
_entry.id   AF-A0A6I3GJQ4-F1
#
_cell.length_a   1.000
_cell.length_b   1.000
_cell.length_c   1.000
_cell.angle_alpha   90.00
_cell.angle_beta   90.00
_cell.angle_gamma   90.00
#
_symmetry.space_group_name_H-M   'P 1'
#
loop_
_entity.id
_entity.type
_entity.pdbx_description
1 polymer ?
#
loop_
_entity_poly.entity_id
_entity_poly.type
_entity_poly.pdbx_seq_one_letter_code
_entity_poly.pdbx_strand_id
1 'polypeptide(L)'
;MISFIQRLEDLAAEDGRATAITCGAESISRSELMECGYNLAVYLHEHGTREGDMVTVAVPNSIDFFIAYVAAWRLGATPQPISSRLPQRELEAIIELANSSAIIGVEDQA
;
A
#
# COMPACT_ATOMS: atom_id res chain seq x y z
N MET A 1 -21.30 4.85 -7.15
CA MET A 1 -20.05 5.12 -6.40
C MET A 1 -18.98 4.24 -7.03
N ILE A 2 -17.82 4.78 -7.41
CA ILE A 2 -16.70 4.00 -7.96
C ILE A 2 -15.66 3.76 -6.86
N SER A 3 -14.94 2.64 -6.91
CA SER A 3 -13.85 2.37 -5.97
C SER A 3 -12.62 3.24 -6.30
N PHE A 4 -11.76 3.47 -5.32
CA PHE A 4 -10.50 4.21 -5.54
C PHE A 4 -9.63 3.55 -6.60
N ILE A 5 -9.56 2.22 -6.62
CA ILE A 5 -8.79 1.48 -7.63
C ILE A 5 -9.36 1.65 -9.03
N GLN A 6 -10.69 1.60 -9.20
CA GLN A 6 -11.27 1.83 -10.51
C GLN A 6 -10.92 3.23 -11.01
N ARG A 7 -10.98 4.24 -10.13
CA ARG A 7 -10.63 5.61 -10.53
C ARG A 7 -9.16 5.74 -10.95
N LEU A 8 -8.24 5.05 -10.28
CA LEU A 8 -6.82 5.07 -10.62
C LEU A 8 -6.54 4.33 -11.94
N GLU A 9 -7.24 3.22 -12.21
CA GLU A 9 -7.19 2.51 -13.49
C GLU A 9 -7.70 3.38 -14.64
N ASP A 10 -8.83 4.07 -14.45
CA ASP A 10 -9.37 5.01 -15.44
C ASP A 10 -8.35 6.12 -15.77
N LEU A 11 -7.73 6.71 -14.74
CA LEU A 11 -6.72 7.76 -14.91
C LEU A 11 -5.47 7.27 -15.63
N ALA A 12 -5.04 6.04 -15.39
CA ALA A 12 -3.91 5.41 -16.07
C ALA A 12 -4.24 5.07 -17.53
N ALA A 13 -5.48 4.70 -17.83
CA ALA A 13 -5.96 4.48 -19.18
C ALA A 13 -6.12 5.80 -19.97
N GLU A 14 -6.53 6.88 -19.31
CA GLU A 14 -6.62 8.22 -19.89
C GLU A 14 -5.25 8.78 -20.31
N ASP A 15 -4.26 8.76 -19.42
CA ASP A 15 -2.88 9.14 -19.71
C ASP A 15 -1.90 8.47 -18.74
N GLY A 16 -1.35 7.33 -19.15
CA GLY A 16 -0.41 6.56 -18.34
C GLY A 16 0.89 7.29 -17.99
N ARG A 17 1.32 8.25 -18.83
CA ARG A 17 2.61 8.98 -18.66
C ARG A 17 2.48 10.19 -17.76
N ALA A 18 1.26 10.64 -17.45
CA ALA A 18 1.05 11.72 -16.50
C ALA A 18 1.58 11.34 -15.12
N THR A 19 2.19 12.30 -14.42
CA THR A 19 2.63 12.11 -13.04
C THR A 19 1.45 11.79 -12.13
N ALA A 20 1.58 10.71 -11.35
CA ALA A 20 0.60 10.34 -10.33
C ALA A 20 0.99 10.89 -8.97
N ILE A 21 2.26 10.71 -8.58
CA ILE A 21 2.76 11.04 -7.25
C ILE A 21 4.15 11.64 -7.38
N THR A 22 4.40 12.68 -6.58
CA THR A 22 5.72 13.27 -6.38
C THR A 22 6.03 13.29 -4.89
N CYS A 23 7.18 12.76 -4.51
CA CYS A 23 7.69 12.81 -3.14
C CYS A 23 9.15 13.29 -3.16
N GLY A 24 9.40 14.50 -2.66
CA GLY A 24 10.73 15.11 -2.75
C GLY A 24 11.16 15.30 -4.20
N ALA A 25 12.29 14.71 -4.58
CA ALA A 25 12.83 14.76 -5.94
C ALA A 25 12.33 13.61 -6.83
N GLU A 26 11.61 12.64 -6.27
CA GLU A 26 11.14 11.46 -6.97
C GLU A 26 9.71 11.65 -7.45
N SER A 27 9.38 11.06 -8.59
CA SER A 27 8.03 11.04 -9.14
C SER A 27 7.80 9.77 -9.92
N ILE A 28 6.57 9.26 -9.87
CA ILE A 28 6.13 8.14 -10.70
C ILE A 28 4.90 8.54 -11.51
N SER A 29 4.80 7.96 -12.69
CA SER A 29 3.66 8.07 -13.59
C SER A 29 2.48 7.23 -13.10
N ARG A 30 1.30 7.47 -13.69
CA ARG A 30 0.10 6.70 -13.40
C ARG A 30 0.26 5.22 -13.76
N SER A 31 0.87 4.91 -14.89
CA SER A 31 1.13 3.52 -15.27
C SER A 31 2.09 2.83 -14.31
N GLU A 32 3.18 3.50 -13.90
CA GLU A 32 4.14 2.96 -12.93
C GLU A 32 3.48 2.72 -11.56
N LEU A 33 2.64 3.63 -11.06
CA LEU A 33 1.90 3.42 -9.81
C LEU A 33 1.02 2.16 -9.88
N MET A 34 0.31 1.97 -10.98
CA MET A 34 -0.58 0.83 -11.15
C MET A 34 0.19 -0.49 -11.29
N GLU A 35 1.34 -0.48 -11.97
CA GLU A 35 2.23 -1.63 -12.13
C GLU A 35 2.88 -2.03 -10.80
N CYS A 36 3.49 -1.08 -10.08
CA CYS A 36 4.09 -1.34 -8.77
C CYS A 36 3.05 -1.85 -7.77
N GLY A 37 1.86 -1.21 -7.73
CA GLY A 37 0.77 -1.64 -6.88
C GLY A 37 0.21 -3.02 -7.24
N TYR A 38 0.17 -3.37 -8.53
CA TYR A 38 -0.22 -4.71 -8.99
C TYR A 38 0.80 -5.77 -8.54
N ASN A 39 2.09 -5.52 -8.75
CA ASN A 39 3.15 -6.46 -8.37
C ASN A 39 3.15 -6.72 -6.87
N LEU A 40 2.99 -5.67 -6.05
CA LEU A 40 2.87 -5.83 -4.60
C LEU A 40 1.56 -6.55 -4.21
N ALA A 41 0.43 -6.29 -4.88
CA ALA A 41 -0.82 -7.03 -4.63
C ALA A 41 -0.66 -8.53 -4.90
N VAL A 42 0.01 -8.91 -5.99
CA VAL A 42 0.31 -10.32 -6.28
C VAL A 42 1.14 -10.93 -5.15
N TYR A 43 2.21 -10.25 -4.73
CA TYR A 43 3.04 -10.70 -3.62
C TYR A 43 2.25 -10.90 -2.32
N LEU A 44 1.45 -9.90 -1.92
CA LEU A 44 0.61 -10.00 -0.71
C LEU A 44 -0.42 -11.14 -0.82
N HIS A 45 -1.01 -11.35 -1.99
CA HIS A 45 -1.94 -12.45 -2.21
C HIS A 45 -1.27 -13.82 -2.09
N GLU A 46 -0.07 -13.99 -2.65
CA GLU A 46 0.72 -15.22 -2.52
C GLU A 46 1.07 -15.52 -1.05
N HIS A 47 1.23 -14.48 -0.23
CA HIS A 47 1.53 -14.59 1.21
C HIS A 47 0.30 -14.61 2.12
N GLY A 48 -0.91 -14.69 1.54
CA GLY A 48 -2.13 -14.98 2.30
C GLY A 48 -3.09 -13.82 2.51
N THR A 49 -2.77 -12.60 2.07
CA THR A 49 -3.73 -11.48 2.13
C THR A 49 -4.93 -11.73 1.21
N ARG A 50 -6.14 -11.52 1.73
CA ARG A 50 -7.43 -11.72 1.05
C ARG A 50 -8.32 -10.49 1.17
N GLU A 51 -9.44 -10.52 0.44
CA GLU A 51 -10.49 -9.51 0.56
C GLU A 51 -11.01 -9.43 1.99
N GLY A 52 -11.18 -8.21 2.51
CA GLY A 52 -11.63 -7.95 3.87
C GLY A 52 -10.53 -7.96 4.93
N ASP A 53 -9.31 -8.40 4.59
CA ASP A 53 -8.19 -8.37 5.54
C ASP A 53 -7.69 -6.94 5.83
N MET A 54 -7.00 -6.80 6.96
CA MET A 54 -6.25 -5.60 7.30
C MET A 54 -4.78 -5.72 6.87
N VAL A 55 -4.22 -4.67 6.27
CA VAL A 55 -2.79 -4.55 5.94
C VAL A 55 -2.22 -3.36 6.68
N THR A 56 -1.32 -3.59 7.65
CA THR A 56 -0.67 -2.51 8.39
C THR A 56 0.46 -1.90 7.55
N VAL A 57 0.43 -0.57 7.38
CA VAL A 57 1.42 0.18 6.59
C VAL A 57 2.16 1.15 7.51
N ALA A 58 3.42 0.84 7.81
CA ALA A 58 4.33 1.57 8.68
C ALA A 58 5.53 2.13 7.90
N VAL A 59 5.28 2.65 6.69
CA VAL A 59 6.32 3.23 5.82
C VAL A 59 6.42 4.74 6.07
N PRO A 60 7.61 5.37 6.04
CA PRO A 60 7.74 6.83 5.99
C PRO A 60 6.97 7.44 4.81
N ASN A 61 6.74 8.75 4.83
CA ASN A 61 6.14 9.44 3.68
C ASN A 61 7.02 9.27 2.44
N SER A 62 6.59 8.42 1.52
CA SER A 62 7.27 8.08 0.28
C SER A 62 6.26 7.68 -0.78
N ILE A 63 6.74 7.39 -1.99
CA ILE A 63 5.94 6.80 -3.06
C ILE A 63 5.46 5.38 -2.66
N ASP A 64 6.30 4.62 -1.94
CA ASP A 64 5.99 3.26 -1.49
C ASP A 64 4.76 3.19 -0.58
N PHE A 65 4.53 4.25 0.22
CA PHE A 65 3.30 4.36 1.02
C PHE A 65 2.04 4.23 0.15
N PHE A 66 2.01 4.88 -1.01
CA PHE A 66 0.87 4.80 -1.92
C PHE A 66 0.85 3.51 -2.72
N ILE A 67 2.00 2.93 -3.05
CA ILE A 67 2.08 1.60 -3.67
C ILE A 67 1.43 0.55 -2.74
N ALA A 68 1.72 0.60 -1.44
CA ALA A 68 1.11 -0.29 -0.44
C ALA A 68 -0.42 -0.16 -0.38
N TYR A 69 -0.94 1.06 -0.49
CA TYR A 69 -2.38 1.32 -0.52
C TYR A 69 -3.04 0.80 -1.78
N VAL A 70 -2.43 1.05 -2.95
CA VAL A 70 -2.93 0.52 -4.22
C VAL A 70 -2.97 -1.00 -4.18
N ALA A 71 -1.93 -1.64 -3.63
CA ALA A 71 -1.87 -3.08 -3.49
C ALA A 71 -3.00 -3.63 -2.59
N ALA A 72 -3.19 -3.05 -1.39
CA ALA A 72 -4.25 -3.46 -0.48
C ALA A 72 -5.65 -3.30 -1.09
N TRP A 73 -5.94 -2.13 -1.66
CA TRP A 73 -7.23 -1.88 -2.30
C TRP A 73 -7.49 -2.78 -3.51
N ARG A 74 -6.46 -3.13 -4.29
CA ARG A 74 -6.58 -4.10 -5.40
C ARG A 74 -7.03 -5.48 -4.92
N LEU A 75 -6.60 -5.89 -3.72
CA LEU A 75 -7.01 -7.15 -3.10
C LEU A 75 -8.37 -7.09 -2.39
N GLY A 76 -9.00 -5.91 -2.34
CA GLY A 76 -10.17 -5.68 -1.48
C GLY A 76 -9.82 -5.69 0.01
N ALA A 77 -8.53 -5.57 0.35
CA ALA A 77 -8.05 -5.43 1.72
C ALA A 77 -8.09 -3.95 2.15
N THR A 78 -8.05 -3.73 3.46
CA THR A 78 -8.08 -2.41 4.08
C THR A 78 -6.69 -2.02 4.57
N PRO A 79 -6.03 -1.02 3.97
CA PRO A 79 -4.76 -0.51 4.48
C PRO A 79 -4.98 0.28 5.77
N GLN A 80 -4.16 0.04 6.79
CA GLN A 80 -4.11 0.78 8.04
C GLN A 80 -2.79 1.56 8.13
N PRO A 81 -2.81 2.89 7.97
CA PRO A 81 -1.62 3.69 8.17
C PRO A 81 -1.28 3.78 9.65
N ILE A 82 -0.02 3.55 9.97
CA ILE A 82 0.55 3.91 11.28
C ILE A 82 1.86 4.65 11.08
N SER A 83 2.27 5.42 12.08
CA SER A 83 3.54 6.15 12.01
C SER A 83 4.70 5.15 12.00
N SER A 84 5.60 5.27 11.02
CA SER A 84 6.86 4.53 10.96
C SER A 84 7.83 4.88 12.10
N ARG A 85 7.52 5.89 12.91
CA ARG A 85 8.30 6.33 14.07
C ARG A 85 7.72 5.87 15.41
N LEU A 86 6.72 4.98 15.39
CA LEU A 86 6.18 4.44 16.64
C LEU A 86 7.27 3.65 17.37
N PRO A 87 7.35 3.76 18.71
CA PRO A 87 8.15 2.83 19.50
C PRO A 87 7.71 1.38 19.22
N GLN A 88 8.67 0.45 19.17
CA GLN A 88 8.44 -0.96 18.84
C GLN A 88 7.27 -1.59 19.63
N ARG A 89 7.19 -1.31 20.93
CA ARG A 89 6.13 -1.82 21.80
C ARG A 89 4.72 -1.34 21.40
N GLU A 90 4.59 -0.09 20.95
CA GLU A 90 3.31 0.46 20.51
C GLU A 90 2.92 -0.11 19.14
N LEU A 91 3.90 -0.28 18.25
CA LEU A 91 3.74 -0.94 16.96
C LEU A 91 3.20 -2.37 17.13
N GLU A 92 3.84 -3.18 17.98
CA GLU A 92 3.43 -4.55 18.27
C GLU A 92 2.00 -4.62 18.82
N ALA A 93 1.65 -3.75 19.77
CA ALA A 93 0.30 -3.70 20.35
C ALA A 93 -0.77 -3.35 19.30
N ILE A 94 -0.46 -2.45 18.35
CA ILE A 94 -1.38 -2.10 17.27
C ILE A 94 -1.53 -3.26 16.27
N ILE A 95 -0.43 -3.90 15.90
CA ILE A 95 -0.43 -5.05 14.98
C ILE A 95 -1.27 -6.20 15.56
N GLU A 96 -1.06 -6.51 16.84
CA GLU A 96 -1.82 -7.55 17.55
C GLU A 96 -3.32 -7.26 17.55
N LEU A 97 -3.70 -6.01 17.84
CA LEU A 97 -5.10 -5.59 17.85
C LEU A 97 -5.72 -5.58 16.44
N ALA A 98 -4.95 -5.17 15.43
CA ALA A 98 -5.42 -5.06 14.05
C ALA A 98 -5.64 -6.43 13.39
N ASN A 99 -5.02 -7.50 13.91
CA ASN A 99 -5.02 -8.83 13.31
C ASN A 99 -4.68 -8.76 11.81
N SER A 100 -3.63 -8.00 11.48
CA SER A 100 -3.24 -7.74 10.10
C SER A 100 -2.74 -9.01 9.41
N SER A 101 -3.16 -9.25 8.17
CA SER A 101 -2.63 -10.39 7.39
C SER A 101 -1.25 -10.09 6.79
N ALA A 102 -0.88 -8.80 6.70
CA ALA A 102 0.46 -8.37 6.31
C ALA A 102 0.85 -7.04 6.99
N ILE A 103 2.15 -6.83 7.13
CA ILE A 103 2.75 -5.60 7.66
C ILE A 103 3.81 -5.13 6.67
N ILE A 104 3.77 -3.86 6.28
CA ILE A 104 4.70 -3.25 5.31
C ILE A 104 5.45 -2.12 5.99
N GLY A 105 6.79 -2.11 5.89
CA GLY A 105 7.64 -1.00 6.36
C GLY A 105 8.29 -1.20 7.73
N VAL A 106 8.16 -2.37 8.33
CA VAL A 106 8.93 -2.75 9.53
C VAL A 106 10.22 -3.45 9.10
N GLU A 107 11.34 -3.12 9.74
CA GLU A 107 12.57 -3.91 9.57
C GLU A 107 12.35 -5.30 10.19
N ASP A 108 12.62 -6.35 9.41
CA ASP A 108 12.46 -7.73 9.85
C ASP A 108 13.47 -8.02 10.97
N GLN A 109 12.99 -8.29 12.19
CA GLN A 109 13.85 -8.77 13.27
C GLN A 109 14.11 -10.26 13.04
N ALA A 110 15.09 -10.56 12.20
CA ALA A 110 15.67 -11.90 12.08
C ALA A 110 16.52 -12.26 13.31
#